data_AF-A0A534APE6-F1
#
_entry.id   AF-A0A534APE6-F1
#
_cell.length_a   1.000
_cell.length_b   1.000
_cell.length_c   1.000
_cell.angle_alpha   90.00
_cell.angle_beta   90.00
_cell.angle_gamma   90.00
#
_symmetry.space_group_name_H-M   'P 1'
#
loop_
_entity.id
_entity.type
_entity.pdbx_description
1 polymer ?
#
loop_
_entity_poly.entity_id
_entity_poly.type
_entity_poly.pdbx_seq_one_letter_code
_entity_poly.pdbx_strand_id
1 'polypeptide(L)'
;MKWDDAYRPDRGKVLGKAEVLELKKFYRFLDLDDDGIPYRTLPGVHPKAAYFTRGSGHTQYGAYTEDSAEYQVVLDRLLRKWATAKRLVPRAVIDATAGAATGIVSVGSCDGAIREAIDVLKRRGIGVDYMRVRSFPFSEDVERFLAAHERLFVVEQNRDAQLRSLLSLETAVEKSKLRSLLHYSGLPISSSFIVEGVLAELEPRQLATAQGAKGGRSG
;
A
#
# COMPACT_ATOMS: atom_id res chain seq x y z
N MET A 1 -22.13 9.15 -2.60
CA MET A 1 -21.62 8.57 -1.34
C MET A 1 -22.77 8.61 -0.34
N LYS A 2 -23.15 7.49 0.29
CA LYS A 2 -24.12 7.49 1.40
C LYS A 2 -23.33 7.63 2.69
N TRP A 3 -23.45 8.79 3.33
CA TRP A 3 -22.88 9.02 4.66
C TRP A 3 -23.77 8.34 5.70
N ASP A 4 -23.16 7.69 6.68
CA ASP A 4 -23.87 7.02 7.77
C ASP A 4 -23.60 7.78 9.08
N ASP A 5 -24.58 8.55 9.54
CA ASP A 5 -24.51 9.30 10.80
C ASP A 5 -24.43 8.37 12.04
N ALA A 6 -24.82 7.11 11.89
CA ALA A 6 -24.71 6.09 12.94
C ALA A 6 -23.32 5.46 12.97
N TYR A 7 -22.44 5.72 12.00
CA TYR A 7 -21.09 5.16 12.00
C TYR A 7 -20.35 5.54 13.29
N ARG A 8 -19.83 4.51 13.97
CA ARG A 8 -18.96 4.68 15.12
C ARG A 8 -17.62 4.02 14.77
N PRO A 9 -16.53 4.80 14.68
CA PRO A 9 -15.23 4.23 14.36
C PRO A 9 -14.80 3.32 15.53
N ASP A 10 -14.31 2.14 15.18
CA ASP A 10 -13.59 1.31 16.14
C ASP A 10 -12.34 2.07 16.60
N ARG A 11 -12.30 2.37 17.91
CA ARG A 11 -11.18 3.11 18.51
C ARG A 11 -10.04 2.18 18.93
N GLY A 12 -10.22 0.86 18.82
CA GLY A 12 -9.32 -0.16 19.32
C GLY A 12 -9.23 -0.14 20.85
N LYS A 13 -8.06 -0.50 21.37
CA LYS A 13 -7.78 -0.67 22.80
C LYS A 13 -7.79 0.64 23.59
N VAL A 14 -8.98 1.14 23.94
CA VAL A 14 -9.19 2.35 24.73
C VAL A 14 -9.83 2.00 26.07
N LEU A 15 -9.09 2.21 27.15
CA LEU A 15 -9.58 1.98 28.51
C LEU A 15 -10.34 3.21 29.04
N GLY A 16 -11.52 2.95 29.59
CA GLY A 16 -12.34 3.89 30.34
C GLY A 16 -11.98 3.92 31.83
N LYS A 17 -12.71 4.75 32.59
CA LYS A 17 -12.45 4.96 34.02
C LYS A 17 -12.61 3.67 34.84
N ALA A 18 -13.65 2.88 34.58
CA ALA A 18 -13.91 1.64 35.29
C ALA A 18 -12.76 0.65 35.13
N GLU A 19 -12.34 0.39 33.89
CA GLU A 19 -11.24 -0.54 33.59
C GLU A 19 -9.91 -0.07 34.20
N VAL A 20 -9.64 1.23 34.18
CA VAL A 20 -8.43 1.81 34.81
C VAL A 20 -8.41 1.60 36.32
N LEU A 21 -9.55 1.63 37.00
CA LEU A 21 -9.63 1.45 38.45
C LEU A 21 -9.25 0.02 38.86
N GLU A 22 -9.59 -0.98 38.03
CA GLU A 22 -9.27 -2.39 38.25
C GLU A 22 -7.77 -2.73 38.03
N LEU A 23 -7.06 -1.97 37.19
CA LEU A 23 -5.63 -2.21 36.95
C LEU A 23 -4.80 -1.98 38.20
N LYS A 24 -3.76 -2.77 38.49
CA LYS A 24 -2.82 -2.41 39.57
C LYS A 24 -2.07 -1.11 39.25
N LYS A 25 -1.59 -1.00 38.01
CA LYS A 25 -0.88 0.16 37.48
C LYS A 25 -1.06 0.21 35.97
N PHE A 26 -1.24 1.41 35.43
CA PHE A 26 -1.34 1.64 34.00
C PHE A 26 0.04 1.95 33.39
N TYR A 27 0.35 1.31 32.26
CA TYR A 27 1.55 1.58 31.48
C TYR A 27 1.20 1.80 30.02
N ARG A 28 1.41 3.02 29.52
CA ARG A 28 0.98 3.43 28.18
C ARG A 28 1.61 2.64 27.03
N PHE A 29 2.85 2.18 27.20
CA PHE A 29 3.68 1.61 26.13
C PHE A 29 3.87 0.10 26.25
N LEU A 30 3.31 -0.50 27.29
CA LEU A 30 3.39 -1.92 27.57
C LEU A 30 2.41 -2.67 26.66
N ASP A 31 2.96 -3.60 25.89
CA ASP A 31 2.19 -4.51 25.06
C ASP A 31 1.83 -5.76 25.86
N LEU A 32 0.54 -6.01 26.03
CA LEU A 32 0.02 -7.12 26.83
C LEU A 32 -0.54 -8.26 25.98
N ASP A 33 -0.83 -7.99 24.70
CA ASP A 33 -1.49 -8.95 23.80
C ASP A 33 -0.55 -9.43 22.67
N ASP A 34 0.72 -9.01 22.72
CA ASP A 34 1.78 -9.32 21.76
C ASP A 34 1.47 -8.94 20.30
N ASP A 35 0.59 -7.96 20.10
CA ASP A 35 0.21 -7.43 18.78
C ASP A 35 0.92 -6.10 18.46
N GLY A 36 1.77 -5.61 19.36
CA GLY A 36 2.47 -4.34 19.27
C GLY A 36 1.59 -3.11 19.49
N ILE A 37 0.30 -3.29 19.84
CA ILE A 37 -0.68 -2.23 20.04
C ILE A 37 -1.01 -2.15 21.54
N PRO A 38 -0.35 -1.24 22.29
CA PRO A 38 -0.62 -1.09 23.71
C PRO A 38 -1.96 -0.37 23.96
N TYR A 39 -2.60 -0.72 25.07
CA TYR A 39 -3.79 -0.04 25.57
C TYR A 39 -3.52 1.46 25.78
N ARG A 40 -4.51 2.29 25.48
CA ARG A 40 -4.46 3.74 25.71
C ARG A 40 -5.66 4.23 26.51
N THR A 41 -5.51 5.37 27.13
CA THR A 41 -6.60 6.14 27.73
C THR A 41 -6.73 7.47 27.01
N LEU A 42 -7.87 8.15 27.18
CA LEU A 42 -7.99 9.55 26.79
C LEU A 42 -7.52 10.44 27.95
N PRO A 43 -6.96 11.64 27.68
CA PRO A 43 -6.64 12.60 28.73
C PRO A 43 -7.86 12.86 29.64
N GLY A 44 -7.62 12.91 30.95
CA GLY A 44 -8.65 13.21 31.95
C GLY A 44 -9.51 12.02 32.42
N VAL A 45 -9.25 10.79 31.95
CA VAL A 45 -10.03 9.61 32.38
C VAL A 45 -9.92 9.33 33.89
N HIS A 46 -8.69 9.30 34.43
CA HIS A 46 -8.43 9.12 35.87
C HIS A 46 -6.95 9.39 36.20
N PRO A 47 -6.59 9.91 37.40
CA PRO A 47 -5.18 10.12 37.78
C PRO A 47 -4.31 8.85 37.72
N LYS A 48 -4.89 7.68 37.97
CA LYS A 48 -4.21 6.37 37.88
C LYS A 48 -3.74 6.01 36.47
N ALA A 49 -4.30 6.64 35.45
CA ALA A 49 -3.88 6.50 34.06
C ALA A 49 -3.02 7.68 33.59
N ALA A 50 -2.46 8.48 34.49
CA ALA A 50 -1.50 9.52 34.14
C ALA A 50 -0.18 8.90 33.66
N TYR A 51 0.37 9.44 32.57
CA TYR A 51 1.66 9.05 32.02
C TYR A 51 2.29 10.23 31.27
N PHE A 52 3.60 10.17 31.05
CA PHE A 52 4.32 11.14 30.22
C PHE A 52 4.54 10.59 28.82
N THR A 53 4.31 11.43 27.80
CA THR A 53 4.79 11.21 26.44
C THR A 53 6.12 11.93 26.26
N ARG A 54 7.10 11.27 25.67
CA ARG A 54 8.43 11.83 25.43
C ARG A 54 8.83 11.59 23.98
N GLY A 55 9.57 12.53 23.40
CA GLY A 55 10.28 12.32 22.13
C GLY A 55 11.64 11.65 22.34
N SER A 56 12.19 11.72 23.56
CA SER A 56 13.42 11.03 23.94
C SER A 56 13.19 9.54 24.26
N GLY A 57 14.29 8.79 24.37
CA GLY A 57 14.27 7.37 24.72
C GLY A 57 13.47 7.10 26.00
N HIS A 58 12.69 6.02 25.97
CA HIS A 58 11.91 5.57 27.11
C HIS A 58 11.82 4.05 27.16
N THR A 59 11.68 3.49 28.36
CA THR A 59 11.41 2.06 28.56
C THR A 59 9.99 1.71 28.10
N GLN A 60 9.66 0.42 28.03
CA GLN A 60 8.29 -0.06 27.81
C GLN A 60 7.29 0.42 28.87
N TYR A 61 7.77 0.87 30.03
CA TYR A 61 6.97 1.42 31.12
C TYR A 61 6.82 2.95 31.05
N GLY A 62 7.47 3.62 30.09
CA GLY A 62 7.39 5.07 29.88
C GLY A 62 8.33 5.91 30.75
N ALA A 63 9.28 5.27 31.45
CA ALA A 63 10.35 5.98 32.15
C ALA A 63 11.41 6.44 31.15
N TYR A 64 12.02 7.61 31.38
CA TYR A 64 13.15 8.07 30.57
C TYR A 64 14.30 7.07 30.62
N THR A 65 14.95 6.82 29.49
CA THR A 65 16.15 5.98 29.43
C THR A 65 17.03 6.37 28.24
N GLU A 66 18.34 6.21 28.41
CA GLU A 66 19.35 6.18 27.35
C GLU A 66 19.97 4.78 27.21
N ASP A 67 19.46 3.81 27.96
CA ASP A 67 19.91 2.43 27.88
C ASP A 67 19.54 1.80 26.53
N SER A 68 20.54 1.21 25.89
CA SER A 68 20.40 0.65 24.54
C SER A 68 19.48 -0.57 24.48
N ALA A 69 19.45 -1.41 25.53
CA ALA A 69 18.63 -2.61 25.55
C ALA A 69 17.13 -2.26 25.72
N GLU A 70 16.83 -1.33 26.63
CA GLU A 70 15.47 -0.80 26.80
C GLU A 70 14.96 -0.12 25.52
N TYR A 71 15.84 0.58 24.80
CA TYR A 71 15.49 1.20 23.52
C TYR A 71 15.11 0.16 22.46
N GLN A 72 15.85 -0.95 22.36
CA GLN A 72 15.56 -2.04 21.43
C GLN A 72 14.20 -2.68 21.71
N VAL A 73 13.86 -2.93 22.98
CA VAL A 73 12.54 -3.50 23.36
C VAL A 73 11.37 -2.67 22.79
N VAL A 74 11.48 -1.35 22.84
CA VAL A 74 10.43 -0.44 22.33
C VAL A 74 10.37 -0.45 20.80
N LEU A 75 11.53 -0.48 20.12
CA LEU A 75 11.59 -0.54 18.66
C LEU A 75 11.07 -1.88 18.12
N ASP A 76 11.44 -3.00 18.74
CA ASP A 76 10.98 -4.33 18.34
C ASP A 76 9.46 -4.45 18.46
N ARG A 77 8.87 -3.84 19.49
CA ARG A 77 7.41 -3.72 19.61
C ARG A 77 6.81 -2.92 18.45
N LEU A 78 7.45 -1.85 17.97
CA LEU A 78 6.96 -1.10 16.81
C LEU A 78 7.02 -1.93 15.52
N LEU A 79 8.03 -2.80 15.37
CA LEU A 79 8.10 -3.76 14.26
C LEU A 79 6.97 -4.80 14.35
N ARG A 80 6.65 -5.31 15.55
CA ARG A 80 5.47 -6.19 15.74
C ARG A 80 4.17 -5.46 15.37
N LYS A 81 4.00 -4.21 15.81
CA LYS A 81 2.85 -3.37 15.44
C LYS A 81 2.73 -3.23 13.92
N TRP A 82 3.86 -3.04 13.23
CA TRP A 82 3.92 -2.96 11.77
C TRP A 82 3.48 -4.26 11.10
N ALA A 83 3.93 -5.40 11.60
CA ALA A 83 3.50 -6.72 11.13
C ALA A 83 2.00 -6.96 11.36
N THR A 84 1.48 -6.62 12.54
CA THR A 84 0.04 -6.68 12.86
C THR A 84 -0.77 -5.79 11.91
N ALA A 85 -0.29 -4.57 11.63
CA ALA A 85 -0.98 -3.62 10.76
C ALA A 85 -1.25 -4.20 9.36
N LYS A 86 -0.35 -5.03 8.80
CA LYS A 86 -0.56 -5.72 7.49
C LYS A 86 -1.86 -6.53 7.42
N ARG A 87 -2.41 -6.95 8.57
CA ARG A 87 -3.68 -7.70 8.66
C ARG A 87 -4.90 -6.83 8.92
N LEU A 88 -4.71 -5.60 9.39
CA LEU A 88 -5.78 -4.70 9.82
C LEU A 88 -6.07 -3.59 8.80
N VAL A 89 -5.08 -3.20 8.00
CA VAL A 89 -5.25 -2.16 6.98
C VAL A 89 -6.14 -2.63 5.83
N PRO A 90 -6.81 -1.70 5.10
CA PRO A 90 -7.65 -2.07 3.97
C PRO A 90 -6.91 -2.90 2.91
N ARG A 91 -7.38 -4.14 2.68
CA ARG A 91 -6.86 -5.03 1.61
C ARG A 91 -6.77 -4.34 0.24
N ALA A 92 -5.93 -4.80 -0.67
CA ALA A 92 -5.98 -4.35 -2.05
C ALA A 92 -7.34 -4.71 -2.70
N VAL A 93 -7.73 -3.97 -3.74
CA VAL A 93 -8.87 -4.35 -4.59
C VAL A 93 -8.30 -5.07 -5.79
N ILE A 94 -8.67 -6.33 -5.99
CA ILE A 94 -8.13 -7.18 -7.04
C ILE A 94 -9.27 -7.61 -7.96
N ASP A 95 -9.03 -7.51 -9.27
CA ASP A 95 -9.82 -8.12 -10.33
C ASP A 95 -8.87 -9.02 -11.13
N ALA A 96 -8.91 -10.33 -10.83
CA ALA A 96 -8.09 -11.34 -11.50
C ALA A 96 -8.94 -12.29 -12.34
N THR A 97 -10.05 -11.78 -12.90
CA THR A 97 -11.01 -12.60 -13.65
C THR A 97 -10.50 -13.02 -15.03
N ALA A 98 -9.46 -12.38 -15.55
CA ALA A 98 -8.85 -12.79 -16.81
C ALA A 98 -7.90 -13.99 -16.62
N GLY A 99 -7.36 -14.20 -15.41
CA GLY A 99 -6.40 -15.27 -15.12
C GLY A 99 -5.15 -15.16 -15.97
N ALA A 100 -4.69 -13.93 -16.19
CA ALA A 100 -3.68 -13.60 -17.18
C ALA A 100 -2.28 -13.57 -16.55
N ALA A 101 -1.25 -13.95 -17.32
CA ALA A 101 0.15 -13.81 -16.88
C ALA A 101 0.60 -12.34 -16.72
N THR A 102 -0.18 -11.40 -17.25
CA THR A 102 0.07 -9.95 -17.20
C THR A 102 -0.90 -9.29 -16.23
N GLY A 103 -0.37 -8.48 -15.32
CA GLY A 103 -1.16 -7.68 -14.38
C GLY A 103 -0.88 -6.18 -14.51
N ILE A 104 -1.84 -5.35 -14.10
CA ILE A 104 -1.67 -3.92 -13.84
C ILE A 104 -1.73 -3.69 -12.32
N VAL A 105 -0.83 -2.87 -11.80
CA VAL A 105 -0.80 -2.44 -10.40
C VAL A 105 -0.88 -0.92 -10.34
N SER A 106 -1.76 -0.40 -9.47
CA SER A 106 -1.89 1.05 -9.29
C SER A 106 -2.41 1.43 -7.92
N VAL A 107 -2.53 2.74 -7.67
CA VAL A 107 -3.08 3.34 -6.45
C VAL A 107 -3.88 4.60 -6.82
N GLY A 108 -4.87 4.95 -6.01
CA GLY A 108 -5.57 6.23 -6.12
C GLY A 108 -6.47 6.36 -7.35
N SER A 109 -6.42 7.52 -8.00
CA SER A 109 -7.38 7.97 -9.02
C SER A 109 -7.23 7.32 -10.39
N CYS A 110 -6.18 6.53 -10.63
CA CYS A 110 -5.98 5.81 -11.89
C CYS A 110 -7.03 4.69 -12.12
N ASP A 111 -7.80 4.30 -11.09
CA ASP A 111 -8.78 3.19 -11.12
C ASP A 111 -9.74 3.26 -12.31
N GLY A 112 -10.35 4.43 -12.56
CA GLY A 112 -11.29 4.60 -13.67
C GLY A 112 -10.64 4.35 -15.04
N ALA A 113 -9.52 5.02 -15.30
CA ALA A 113 -8.79 4.90 -16.56
C ALA A 113 -8.26 3.48 -16.80
N ILE A 114 -7.81 2.79 -15.73
CA ILE A 114 -7.33 1.41 -15.84
C ILE A 114 -8.47 0.45 -16.18
N ARG A 115 -9.64 0.58 -15.55
CA ARG A 115 -10.80 -0.26 -15.87
C ARG A 115 -11.24 -0.11 -17.32
N GLU A 116 -11.32 1.12 -17.81
CA GLU A 116 -11.58 1.38 -19.23
C GLU A 116 -10.49 0.78 -20.14
N ALA A 117 -9.22 0.90 -19.76
CA ALA A 117 -8.11 0.33 -20.52
C ALA A 117 -8.19 -1.20 -20.59
N ILE A 118 -8.54 -1.87 -19.49
CA ILE A 118 -8.75 -3.33 -19.44
C ILE A 118 -9.88 -3.74 -20.39
N ASP A 119 -11.00 -3.02 -20.40
CA ASP A 119 -12.09 -3.29 -21.33
C ASP A 119 -11.66 -3.15 -22.80
N VAL A 120 -10.83 -2.14 -23.11
CA VAL A 120 -10.27 -1.96 -24.46
C VAL A 120 -9.31 -3.10 -24.82
N LEU A 121 -8.40 -3.48 -23.92
CA LEU A 121 -7.44 -4.57 -24.14
C LEU A 121 -8.15 -5.91 -24.33
N LYS A 122 -9.19 -6.18 -23.52
CA LYS A 122 -10.03 -7.37 -23.63
C LYS A 122 -10.71 -7.47 -24.99
N ARG A 123 -11.23 -6.36 -25.53
CA ARG A 123 -11.79 -6.31 -26.91
C ARG A 123 -10.75 -6.60 -28.00
N ARG A 124 -9.46 -6.42 -27.69
CA ARG A 124 -8.33 -6.77 -28.58
C ARG A 124 -7.77 -8.17 -28.31
N GLY A 125 -8.43 -8.98 -27.48
CA GLY A 125 -7.99 -10.34 -27.15
C GLY A 125 -6.86 -10.42 -26.12
N ILE A 126 -6.53 -9.31 -25.44
CA ILE A 126 -5.46 -9.25 -24.43
C ILE A 126 -6.11 -9.24 -23.05
N GLY A 127 -5.98 -10.36 -22.33
CA GLY A 127 -6.37 -10.45 -20.93
C GLY A 127 -5.34 -9.81 -20.01
N VAL A 128 -5.79 -9.02 -19.04
CA VAL A 128 -4.94 -8.40 -18.02
C VAL A 128 -5.67 -8.40 -16.69
N ASP A 129 -5.01 -8.85 -15.64
CA ASP A 129 -5.53 -8.78 -14.28
C ASP A 129 -5.16 -7.45 -13.62
N TYR A 130 -5.87 -7.01 -12.60
CA TYR A 130 -5.71 -5.70 -12.00
C TYR A 130 -5.69 -5.72 -10.48
N MET A 131 -4.73 -5.00 -9.90
CA MET A 131 -4.68 -4.70 -8.47
C MET A 131 -4.59 -3.20 -8.20
N ARG A 132 -5.52 -2.70 -7.40
CA ARG A 132 -5.42 -1.38 -6.77
C ARG A 132 -5.01 -1.49 -5.31
N VAL A 133 -3.82 -1.02 -5.01
CA VAL A 133 -3.33 -0.86 -3.64
C VAL A 133 -4.18 0.18 -2.90
N ARG A 134 -4.56 -0.11 -1.65
CA ARG A 134 -5.34 0.80 -0.79
C ARG A 134 -4.61 1.27 0.46
N SER A 135 -3.55 0.60 0.87
CA SER A 135 -2.86 0.91 2.12
C SER A 135 -1.41 0.43 2.13
N PHE A 136 -0.65 1.00 3.07
CA PHE A 136 0.68 0.56 3.47
C PHE A 136 0.70 0.38 5.00
N PRO A 137 1.35 -0.65 5.57
CA PRO A 137 2.18 -1.67 4.91
C PRO A 137 1.41 -2.59 3.96
N PHE A 138 2.11 -3.17 2.98
CA PHE A 138 1.49 -4.10 2.05
C PHE A 138 1.01 -5.36 2.77
N SER A 139 -0.23 -5.73 2.47
CA SER A 139 -0.88 -6.94 2.97
C SER A 139 -0.57 -8.14 2.05
N GLU A 140 -0.77 -9.35 2.55
CA GLU A 140 -0.39 -10.61 1.88
C GLU A 140 -1.01 -10.79 0.47
N ASP A 141 -2.18 -10.22 0.22
CA ASP A 141 -2.83 -10.20 -1.09
C ASP A 141 -2.03 -9.43 -2.15
N VAL A 142 -1.26 -8.41 -1.75
CA VAL A 142 -0.31 -7.73 -2.64
C VAL A 142 0.79 -8.69 -3.06
N GLU A 143 1.43 -9.39 -2.09
CA GLU A 143 2.47 -10.39 -2.37
C GLU A 143 1.97 -11.49 -3.31
N ARG A 144 0.80 -12.07 -3.00
CA ARG A 144 0.21 -13.11 -3.85
C ARG A 144 -0.07 -12.63 -5.26
N PHE A 145 -0.61 -11.41 -5.42
CA PHE A 145 -0.84 -10.85 -6.74
C PHE A 145 0.49 -10.69 -7.49
N LEU A 146 1.51 -10.10 -6.88
CA LEU A 146 2.81 -9.90 -7.55
C LEU A 146 3.47 -11.22 -7.94
N ALA A 147 3.36 -12.25 -7.09
CA ALA A 147 3.93 -13.58 -7.33
C ALA A 147 3.24 -14.32 -8.48
N ALA A 148 1.93 -14.17 -8.62
CA ALA A 148 1.11 -14.88 -9.61
C ALA A 148 1.31 -14.42 -11.06
N HIS A 149 1.97 -13.28 -11.28
CA HIS A 149 2.14 -12.70 -12.62
C HIS A 149 3.61 -12.74 -13.07
N GLU A 150 3.80 -12.91 -14.38
CA GLU A 150 5.10 -12.86 -15.03
C GLU A 150 5.49 -11.42 -15.37
N ARG A 151 4.51 -10.57 -15.63
CA ARG A 151 4.70 -9.16 -16.00
C ARG A 151 3.67 -8.27 -15.32
N LEU A 152 4.14 -7.16 -14.79
CA LEU A 152 3.33 -6.23 -13.99
C LEU A 152 3.56 -4.81 -14.47
N PHE A 153 2.53 -4.18 -15.02
CA PHE A 153 2.54 -2.77 -15.37
C PHE A 153 2.16 -1.93 -14.14
N VAL A 154 3.10 -1.17 -13.61
CA VAL A 154 2.87 -0.24 -12.50
C VAL A 154 2.46 1.11 -13.09
N VAL A 155 1.16 1.42 -13.00
CA VAL A 155 0.56 2.64 -13.53
C VAL A 155 0.47 3.66 -12.40
N GLU A 156 1.15 4.79 -12.53
CA GLU A 156 1.16 5.82 -11.50
C GLU A 156 1.36 7.23 -12.06
N GLN A 157 0.80 8.22 -11.36
CA GLN A 157 0.86 9.63 -11.75
C GLN A 157 1.94 10.40 -10.97
N ASN A 158 3.17 9.93 -11.08
CA ASN A 158 4.36 10.63 -10.59
C ASN A 158 5.55 10.33 -11.49
N ARG A 159 6.55 11.22 -11.48
CA ARG A 159 7.75 11.11 -12.32
C ARG A 159 8.69 9.98 -11.88
N ASP A 160 8.75 9.68 -10.59
CA ASP A 160 9.84 8.90 -9.99
C ASP A 160 9.52 7.41 -9.79
N ALA A 161 8.36 6.95 -10.27
CA ALA A 161 7.88 5.58 -10.08
C ALA A 161 7.85 5.14 -8.60
N GLN A 162 7.25 5.97 -7.74
CA GLN A 162 7.29 5.79 -6.28
C GLN A 162 6.64 4.47 -5.82
N LEU A 163 5.49 4.10 -6.40
CA LEU A 163 4.83 2.84 -6.08
C LEU A 163 5.68 1.66 -6.54
N ARG A 164 6.25 1.69 -7.74
CA ARG A 164 7.17 0.65 -8.21
C ARG A 164 8.35 0.48 -7.25
N SER A 165 8.92 1.59 -6.81
CA SER A 165 10.06 1.59 -5.88
C SER A 165 9.68 0.98 -4.54
N LEU A 166 8.51 1.34 -3.99
CA LEU A 166 8.01 0.79 -2.73
C LEU A 166 7.73 -0.72 -2.84
N LEU A 167 7.08 -1.17 -3.93
CA LEU A 167 6.87 -2.59 -4.20
C LEU A 167 8.20 -3.36 -4.23
N SER A 168 9.21 -2.79 -4.87
CA SER A 168 10.54 -3.43 -4.98
C SER A 168 11.31 -3.49 -3.65
N LEU A 169 11.01 -2.61 -2.69
CA LEU A 169 11.69 -2.54 -1.40
C LEU A 169 11.00 -3.38 -0.33
N GLU A 170 9.67 -3.45 -0.38
CA GLU A 170 8.83 -3.97 0.70
C GLU A 170 8.19 -5.32 0.40
N THR A 171 8.48 -5.89 -0.79
CA THR A 171 7.94 -7.19 -1.23
C THR A 171 9.01 -8.06 -1.86
N ALA A 172 8.70 -9.34 -2.08
CA ALA A 172 9.60 -10.29 -2.74
C ALA A 172 9.59 -10.19 -4.28
N VAL A 173 8.89 -9.20 -4.87
CA VAL A 173 8.75 -9.10 -6.32
C VAL A 173 10.08 -8.83 -7.02
N GLU A 174 10.33 -9.57 -8.09
CA GLU A 174 11.51 -9.33 -8.92
C GLU A 174 11.34 -8.02 -9.71
N LYS A 175 12.32 -7.13 -9.60
CA LYS A 175 12.33 -5.83 -10.32
C LYS A 175 12.18 -5.97 -11.83
N SER A 176 12.61 -7.11 -12.39
CA SER A 176 12.50 -7.46 -13.81
C SER A 176 11.06 -7.71 -14.27
N LYS A 177 10.11 -8.01 -13.37
CA LYS A 177 8.69 -8.16 -13.69
C LYS A 177 7.97 -6.82 -13.82
N LEU A 178 8.47 -5.78 -13.17
CA LEU A 178 7.80 -4.48 -13.05
C LEU A 178 8.12 -3.57 -14.25
N ARG A 179 7.11 -3.09 -14.96
CA ARG A 179 7.19 -2.09 -16.04
C ARG A 179 6.43 -0.83 -15.62
N SER A 180 7.09 0.31 -15.59
CA SER A 180 6.44 1.57 -15.23
C SER A 180 5.68 2.18 -16.39
N LEU A 181 4.45 2.61 -16.15
CA LEU A 181 3.68 3.50 -17.02
C LEU A 181 3.41 4.79 -16.26
N LEU A 182 4.22 5.82 -16.52
CA LEU A 182 4.27 7.05 -15.74
C LEU A 182 3.58 8.18 -16.48
N HIS A 183 2.56 8.78 -15.86
CA HIS A 183 1.86 9.93 -16.43
C HIS A 183 1.94 11.13 -15.48
N TYR A 184 2.74 12.13 -15.83
CA TYR A 184 3.05 13.27 -14.94
C TYR A 184 2.97 14.63 -15.66
N SER A 185 2.12 14.73 -16.68
CA SER A 185 1.89 15.97 -17.44
C SER A 185 1.03 17.03 -16.70
N GLY A 186 0.52 16.70 -15.52
CA GLY A 186 -0.42 17.54 -14.75
C GLY A 186 -1.89 17.32 -15.10
N LEU A 187 -2.18 16.50 -16.12
CA LEU A 187 -3.55 16.06 -16.46
C LEU A 187 -3.84 14.68 -15.85
N PRO A 188 -5.12 14.32 -15.64
CA PRO A 188 -5.51 12.96 -15.33
C PRO A 188 -5.06 12.00 -16.43
N ILE A 189 -4.52 10.84 -16.04
CA ILE A 189 -4.16 9.76 -16.95
C ILE A 189 -5.39 9.26 -17.74
N SER A 190 -5.21 9.10 -19.05
CA SER A 190 -6.25 8.54 -19.93
C SER A 190 -6.13 7.01 -20.06
N SER A 191 -7.24 6.35 -20.38
CA SER A 191 -7.23 4.92 -20.71
C SER A 191 -6.38 4.63 -21.96
N SER A 192 -6.37 5.54 -22.95
CA SER A 192 -5.55 5.41 -24.16
C SER A 192 -4.06 5.31 -23.87
N PHE A 193 -3.53 6.13 -22.96
CA PHE A 193 -2.13 6.11 -22.56
C PHE A 193 -1.73 4.75 -21.99
N ILE A 194 -2.60 4.16 -21.17
CA ILE A 194 -2.35 2.84 -20.55
C ILE A 194 -2.38 1.75 -21.62
N VAL A 195 -3.38 1.75 -22.51
CA VAL A 195 -3.51 0.78 -23.61
C VAL A 195 -2.27 0.84 -24.51
N GLU A 196 -1.86 2.03 -24.93
CA GLU A 196 -0.68 2.23 -25.78
C GLU A 196 0.60 1.72 -25.11
N GLY A 197 0.79 2.05 -23.82
CA GLY A 197 1.95 1.59 -23.05
C GLY A 197 2.01 0.07 -22.88
N VAL A 198 0.86 -0.58 -22.63
CA VAL A 198 0.78 -2.04 -22.54
C VAL A 198 1.08 -2.70 -23.89
N LEU A 199 0.49 -2.20 -24.98
CA LEU A 199 0.70 -2.75 -26.32
C LEU A 199 2.13 -2.59 -26.80
N ALA A 200 2.77 -1.45 -26.54
CA ALA A 200 4.16 -1.20 -26.94
C ALA A 200 5.13 -2.25 -26.35
N GLU A 201 4.86 -2.74 -25.14
CA GLU A 201 5.67 -3.75 -24.46
C GLU A 201 5.29 -5.21 -24.82
N LEU A 202 4.03 -5.45 -25.20
CA LEU A 202 3.55 -6.78 -25.60
C LEU A 202 3.80 -7.08 -27.08
N GLU A 203 3.83 -6.05 -27.94
CA GLU A 203 4.00 -6.16 -29.38
C GLU A 203 5.20 -5.32 -29.89
N PRO A 204 6.45 -5.62 -29.51
CA PRO A 204 7.60 -4.75 -29.85
C PRO A 204 7.90 -4.62 -31.36
N ARG A 205 7.20 -5.34 -32.25
CA ARG A 205 7.58 -5.52 -33.66
C ARG A 205 6.79 -4.72 -34.71
N GLN A 206 5.78 -3.92 -34.36
CA GLN A 206 4.99 -3.22 -35.38
C GLN A 206 5.33 -1.73 -35.59
N LEU A 207 5.99 -1.07 -34.63
CA LEU A 207 6.26 0.38 -34.70
C LEU A 207 7.54 0.74 -35.50
N ALA A 208 8.51 -0.17 -35.62
CA ALA A 208 9.74 0.08 -36.40
C ALA A 208 9.50 0.12 -37.93
N THR A 209 8.44 -0.53 -38.41
CA THR A 209 8.10 -0.59 -39.85
C THR A 209 7.37 0.66 -40.36
N ALA A 210 6.76 1.47 -39.48
CA ALA A 210 6.01 2.66 -39.90
C ALA A 210 6.89 3.91 -40.14
N GLN A 211 8.08 3.98 -39.52
CA GLN A 211 9.02 5.10 -39.71
C GLN A 211 9.99 4.89 -40.89
N GLY A 212 10.26 3.64 -41.28
CA GLY A 212 11.07 3.34 -42.48
C GLY A 212 10.35 3.58 -43.82
N ALA A 213 9.01 3.59 -43.83
CA ALA A 213 8.24 3.76 -45.07
C ALA A 213 8.05 5.22 -45.52
N LYS A 214 8.34 6.22 -44.67
CA LYS A 214 8.20 7.64 -44.99
C LYS A 214 9.49 8.33 -45.45
N GLY A 215 10.64 7.65 -45.41
CA GLY A 215 11.95 8.23 -45.77
C GLY A 215 12.44 7.97 -47.21
N GLY A 216 11.69 7.22 -48.02
CA GLY A 216 12.13 6.76 -49.34
C GLY A 216 11.25 7.25 -50.48
N ARG A 217 11.13 8.56 -50.69
CA ARG A 217 10.66 9.17 -51.96
C ARG A 217 10.94 10.68 -51.98
N SER A 218 12.13 11.04 -52.42
CA SER A 218 12.41 12.27 -53.17
C SER A 218 13.77 12.09 -53.83
N GLY A 219 13.79 12.19 -55.17
CA GLY A 219 14.96 12.04 -56.02
C GLY A 219 15.91 13.23 -55.98
#